data_AF-A0A7V5WLE8-F1
#
_entry.id   AF-A0A7V5WLE8-F1
#
_cell.length_a   1.000
_cell.length_b   1.000
_cell.length_c   1.000
_cell.angle_alpha   90.00
_cell.angle_beta   90.00
_cell.angle_gamma   90.00
#
_symmetry.space_group_name_H-M   'P 1'
#
loop_
_entity.id
_entity.type
_entity.pdbx_description
1 polymer ?
#
loop_
_entity_poly.entity_id
_entity_poly.type
_entity_poly.pdbx_seq_one_letter_code
_entity_poly.pdbx_strand_id
1 'polypeptide(L)'
;MGIGQRFINFLRLLHSQRQLIWTMARREVASDYIGSFLGSIWTFVRPLVMIAVFWFVFSVGFKAQPMHDVPFVVWLTAGIAPWFVFADIINGSTTSVVNNANLIKKTLFQSQILPVVKIVSCLMTHTVFLFILVGLIVLQGM
;
A
#
# COMPACT_ATOMS: atom_id res chain seq x y z
N MET A 1 29.82 12.25 -14.34
CA MET A 1 28.52 11.63 -14.67
C MET A 1 27.40 12.52 -14.13
N GLY A 2 26.61 13.16 -14.98
CA GLY A 2 25.51 14.03 -14.55
C GLY A 2 24.38 13.26 -13.88
N ILE A 3 23.67 13.92 -12.95
CA ILE A 3 22.51 13.38 -12.22
C ILE A 3 21.46 12.80 -13.18
N GLY A 4 21.23 13.44 -14.33
CA GLY A 4 20.30 12.95 -15.36
C GLY A 4 20.69 11.58 -15.92
N GLN A 5 21.99 11.31 -16.11
CA GLN A 5 22.45 10.01 -16.61
C GLN A 5 22.19 8.88 -15.60
N ARG A 6 22.34 9.17 -14.29
CA ARG A 6 22.04 8.20 -13.22
C ARG A 6 20.56 7.85 -13.18
N PHE A 7 19.69 8.85 -13.31
CA PHE A 7 18.24 8.64 -13.33
C PHE A 7 17.79 7.81 -14.54
N ILE A 8 18.29 8.12 -15.74
CA ILE A 8 17.96 7.35 -16.95
C ILE A 8 18.45 5.90 -16.83
N ASN A 9 19.65 5.69 -16.30
CA ASN A 9 20.19 4.34 -16.08
C ASN A 9 19.33 3.55 -15.08
N PHE A 10 18.85 4.21 -14.02
CA PHE A 10 17.91 3.60 -13.06
C PHE A 10 16.57 3.24 -13.73
N LEU A 11 15.99 4.11 -14.54
CA LEU A 11 14.76 3.78 -15.26
C LEU A 11 14.94 2.62 -16.24
N ARG A 12 16.06 2.56 -16.98
CA ARG A 12 16.38 1.40 -17.82
C ARG A 12 16.55 0.13 -16.99
N LEU A 13 17.14 0.24 -15.80
CA LEU A 13 17.28 -0.88 -14.88
C LEU A 13 15.92 -1.44 -14.49
N LEU A 14 14.98 -0.58 -14.09
CA LEU A 14 13.62 -0.99 -13.73
C LEU A 14 12.91 -1.66 -14.90
N HIS A 15 13.04 -1.10 -16.10
CA HIS A 15 12.42 -1.67 -17.29
C HIS A 15 13.02 -3.03 -17.69
N SER A 16 14.33 -3.18 -17.55
CA SER A 16 15.06 -4.44 -17.80
C SER A 16 14.68 -5.52 -16.77
N GLN A 17 14.61 -5.14 -15.49
CA GLN A 17 14.30 -6.04 -14.37
C GLN A 17 12.80 -6.18 -14.06
N ARG A 18 11.91 -5.72 -14.96
CA ARG A 18 10.46 -5.67 -14.68
C ARG A 18 9.86 -7.02 -14.29
N GLN A 19 10.31 -8.12 -14.90
CA GLN A 19 9.83 -9.47 -14.60
C GLN A 19 10.26 -9.91 -13.20
N LEU A 20 11.49 -9.57 -12.80
CA LEU A 20 12.01 -9.86 -11.47
C LEU A 20 11.25 -9.05 -10.42
N ILE A 21 11.02 -7.76 -10.68
CA ILE A 21 10.24 -6.88 -9.80
C ILE A 21 8.84 -7.45 -9.60
N TRP A 22 8.15 -7.81 -10.68
CA TRP A 22 6.80 -8.38 -10.63
C TRP A 22 6.76 -9.70 -9.86
N THR A 23 7.72 -10.59 -10.11
CA THR A 23 7.79 -11.90 -9.45
C THR A 23 8.07 -11.75 -7.96
N MET A 24 8.97 -10.85 -7.58
CA MET A 24 9.28 -10.57 -6.18
C MET A 24 8.10 -9.90 -5.47
N ALA A 25 7.43 -8.94 -6.10
CA ALA A 25 6.26 -8.27 -5.54
C ALA A 25 5.13 -9.29 -5.28
N ARG A 26 4.80 -10.13 -6.28
CA ARG A 26 3.82 -11.20 -6.11
C ARG A 26 4.19 -12.17 -4.99
N ARG A 27 5.47 -12.51 -4.86
CA ARG A 27 5.96 -13.39 -3.80
C ARG A 27 5.83 -12.73 -2.43
N GLU A 28 6.11 -11.44 -2.32
CA GLU A 28 5.97 -10.67 -1.08
C GLU A 28 4.50 -10.66 -0.63
N VAL A 29 3.59 -10.28 -1.54
CA VAL A 29 2.13 -10.34 -1.32
C VAL A 29 1.71 -11.75 -0.91
N ALA A 30 2.16 -12.79 -1.63
CA ALA A 30 1.83 -14.16 -1.26
C ALA A 30 2.38 -14.52 0.14
N SER A 31 3.60 -14.09 0.49
CA SER A 31 4.19 -14.39 1.80
C SER A 31 3.47 -13.71 2.95
N ASP A 32 2.89 -12.53 2.72
CA ASP A 32 2.06 -11.83 3.70
C ASP A 32 0.75 -12.60 4.00
N TYR A 33 0.33 -13.51 3.11
CA TYR A 33 -0.89 -14.31 3.23
C TYR A 33 -0.66 -15.82 3.44
N ILE A 34 0.57 -16.31 3.29
CA ILE A 34 0.91 -17.72 3.54
C ILE A 34 1.12 -17.94 5.04
N GLY A 35 0.31 -18.80 5.65
CA GLY A 35 0.53 -19.30 7.02
C GLY A 35 -0.45 -18.79 8.08
N SER A 36 -1.46 -17.97 7.74
CA SER A 36 -2.50 -17.63 8.69
C SER A 36 -3.82 -17.30 8.01
N PHE A 37 -4.86 -18.08 8.29
CA PHE A 37 -6.25 -17.74 7.96
C PHE A 37 -6.63 -16.36 8.56
N LEU A 38 -5.99 -15.97 9.67
CA LEU A 38 -6.12 -14.65 10.27
C LEU A 38 -5.31 -13.56 9.56
N GLY A 39 -4.26 -13.88 8.80
CA GLY A 39 -3.35 -12.89 8.21
C GLY A 39 -4.04 -12.02 7.15
N SER A 40 -4.72 -12.65 6.18
CA SER A 40 -5.50 -11.92 5.17
C SER A 40 -6.64 -11.11 5.79
N ILE A 41 -7.33 -11.65 6.80
CA ILE A 41 -8.39 -10.95 7.51
C ILE A 41 -7.82 -9.73 8.26
N TRP A 42 -6.65 -9.88 8.88
CA TRP A 42 -6.02 -8.83 9.68
C TRP A 42 -5.65 -7.58 8.88
N THR A 43 -5.27 -7.74 7.61
CA THR A 43 -5.04 -6.61 6.69
C THR A 43 -6.29 -5.74 6.52
N PHE A 44 -7.49 -6.32 6.60
CA PHE A 44 -8.77 -5.58 6.56
C PHE A 44 -9.22 -5.07 7.92
N VAL A 45 -8.95 -5.82 8.99
CA VAL A 45 -9.38 -5.47 10.35
C VAL A 45 -8.74 -4.15 10.80
N ARG A 46 -7.42 -3.99 10.66
CA ARG A 46 -6.72 -2.78 11.14
C ARG A 46 -7.29 -1.48 10.53
N PRO A 47 -7.49 -1.39 9.20
CA PRO A 47 -8.09 -0.21 8.58
C PRO A 47 -9.57 -0.03 8.91
N LEU A 48 -10.36 -1.11 8.95
CA LEU A 48 -11.78 -1.04 9.30
C LEU A 48 -11.97 -0.54 10.73
N VAL A 49 -11.15 -1.02 11.68
CA VAL A 49 -11.14 -0.51 13.06
C VAL A 49 -10.79 0.96 13.08
N MET A 50 -9.80 1.40 12.29
CA MET A 50 -9.42 2.82 12.24
C MET A 50 -10.55 3.70 11.68
N ILE A 51 -11.21 3.28 10.60
CA ILE A 51 -12.40 3.94 10.05
C ILE A 51 -13.54 3.96 11.08
N ALA A 52 -13.80 2.85 11.77
CA ALA A 52 -14.86 2.74 12.78
C ALA A 52 -14.59 3.66 13.98
N VAL A 53 -13.34 3.72 14.47
CA VAL A 53 -12.94 4.62 15.56
C VAL A 53 -13.12 6.08 15.15
N PHE A 54 -12.63 6.46 13.97
CA PHE A 54 -12.78 7.84 13.49
C PHE A 54 -14.24 8.19 13.23
N TRP A 55 -15.02 7.30 12.61
CA TRP A 55 -16.45 7.49 12.45
C TRP A 55 -17.13 7.67 13.79
N PHE A 56 -16.85 6.83 14.79
CA PHE A 56 -17.46 6.93 16.11
C PHE A 56 -17.10 8.27 16.79
N VAL A 57 -15.82 8.64 16.81
CA VAL A 57 -15.36 9.89 17.44
C VAL A 57 -15.98 11.11 16.77
N PHE A 58 -15.97 11.20 15.45
CA PHE A 58 -16.43 12.39 14.73
C PHE A 58 -17.95 12.43 14.51
N SER A 59 -18.58 11.29 14.26
CA SER A 59 -20.03 11.21 14.03
C SER A 59 -20.82 11.17 15.34
N VAL A 60 -20.39 10.38 16.33
CA VAL A 60 -21.10 10.26 17.62
C VAL A 60 -20.61 11.30 18.63
N GLY A 61 -19.28 11.46 18.76
CA GLY A 61 -18.68 12.39 19.72
C GLY A 61 -18.86 13.86 19.30
N PHE A 62 -18.37 14.21 18.12
CA PHE A 62 -18.42 15.59 17.61
C PHE A 62 -19.70 15.95 16.83
N LYS A 63 -20.56 14.96 16.51
CA LYS A 63 -21.77 15.16 15.70
C LYS A 63 -21.49 15.93 14.41
N ALA A 64 -20.39 15.60 13.75
CA ALA A 64 -19.98 16.23 12.50
C ALA A 64 -21.12 16.15 11.47
N GLN A 65 -21.59 17.31 11.03
CA GLN A 65 -22.62 17.41 10.00
C GLN A 65 -22.01 17.07 8.63
N PRO A 66 -22.75 16.40 7.73
CA PRO A 66 -22.33 16.22 6.35
C PRO A 66 -22.01 17.58 5.72
N MET A 67 -20.85 17.70 5.04
CA MET A 67 -20.59 18.86 4.19
C MET A 67 -21.17 18.57 2.80
N HIS A 68 -22.06 19.43 2.31
CA HIS A 68 -22.62 19.36 0.95
C HIS A 68 -23.21 17.97 0.60
N ASP A 69 -23.98 17.39 1.53
CA ASP A 69 -24.61 16.05 1.41
C ASP A 69 -23.64 14.86 1.30
N VAL A 70 -22.32 15.07 1.49
CA VAL A 70 -21.35 13.97 1.52
C VAL A 70 -21.23 13.40 2.93
N PRO A 71 -21.49 12.10 3.16
CA PRO A 71 -21.33 11.48 4.47
C PRO A 71 -19.88 11.55 4.94
N PHE A 72 -19.67 11.94 6.20
CA PHE A 72 -18.33 12.08 6.80
C PHE A 72 -17.45 10.84 6.64
N VAL A 73 -18.06 9.64 6.68
CA VAL A 73 -17.36 8.36 6.46
C VAL A 73 -16.71 8.29 5.09
N VAL A 74 -17.39 8.75 4.04
CA VAL A 74 -16.84 8.73 2.67
C VAL A 74 -15.72 9.74 2.53
N TRP A 75 -15.91 10.96 3.04
CA TRP A 75 -14.86 11.98 3.06
C TRP A 75 -13.60 11.50 3.79
N LEU A 76 -13.76 10.91 4.98
CA LEU A 76 -12.68 10.36 5.77
C LEU A 76 -11.99 9.20 5.05
N THR A 77 -12.76 8.26 4.52
CA THR A 77 -12.22 7.06 3.86
C THR A 77 -11.43 7.45 2.61
N ALA A 78 -11.88 8.47 1.88
CA ALA A 78 -11.17 9.02 0.73
C ALA A 78 -9.84 9.68 1.10
N GLY A 79 -9.74 10.34 2.26
CA GLY A 79 -8.48 10.89 2.76
C GLY A 79 -7.52 9.84 3.30
N ILE A 80 -8.03 8.86 4.05
CA ILE A 80 -7.20 7.90 4.78
C ILE A 80 -6.67 6.76 3.89
N ALA A 81 -7.39 6.38 2.83
CA ALA A 81 -6.97 5.35 1.90
C ALA A 81 -5.61 5.63 1.26
N PRO A 82 -5.37 6.79 0.59
CA PRO A 82 -4.05 7.09 0.02
C PRO A 82 -2.97 7.26 1.10
N TRP A 83 -3.35 7.73 2.30
CA TRP A 83 -2.42 7.83 3.43
C TRP A 83 -1.90 6.46 3.86
N PHE A 84 -2.75 5.43 3.95
CA PHE A 84 -2.31 4.09 4.28
C PHE A 84 -1.36 3.51 3.24
N VAL A 85 -1.67 3.68 1.96
CA VAL A 85 -0.78 3.25 0.86
C VAL A 85 0.59 3.90 1.02
N PHE A 86 0.61 5.22 1.23
CA PHE A 86 1.85 5.98 1.41
C PHE A 86 2.64 5.50 2.62
N ALA A 87 1.98 5.37 3.78
CA ALA A 87 2.61 4.94 5.01
C ALA A 87 3.22 3.54 4.88
N ASP A 88 2.51 2.59 4.27
CA ASP A 88 3.01 1.23 4.08
C ASP A 88 4.18 1.17 3.09
N ILE A 89 4.13 1.96 2.01
CA ILE A 89 5.24 2.07 1.06
C ILE A 89 6.50 2.58 1.75
N ILE A 90 6.41 3.67 2.50
CA ILE A 90 7.58 4.30 3.13
C ILE A 90 8.17 3.39 4.21
N ASN A 91 7.34 2.87 5.12
CA ASN A 91 7.81 2.01 6.21
C ASN A 91 8.38 0.69 5.65
N GLY A 92 7.70 0.10 4.67
CA GLY A 92 8.13 -1.13 4.02
C GLY A 92 9.42 -0.95 3.21
N SER A 93 9.56 0.15 2.48
CA SER A 93 10.74 0.41 1.65
C SER A 93 11.99 0.60 2.51
N THR A 94 11.85 1.25 3.66
CA THR A 94 12.95 1.50 4.60
C THR A 94 13.56 0.19 5.14
N THR A 95 12.73 -0.83 5.36
CA THR A 95 13.16 -2.14 5.87
C THR A 95 13.43 -3.17 4.79
N SER A 96 13.04 -2.90 3.53
CA SER A 96 13.12 -3.84 2.40
C SER A 96 14.51 -4.43 2.17
N VAL A 97 15.57 -3.62 2.32
CA VAL A 97 16.96 -4.06 2.12
C VAL A 97 17.40 -5.03 3.21
N VAL A 98 17.02 -4.76 4.46
CA VAL A 98 17.36 -5.61 5.61
C VAL A 98 16.62 -6.94 5.50
N ASN A 99 15.32 -6.90 5.19
CA ASN A 99 14.48 -8.10 5.06
C ASN A 99 14.97 -9.03 3.93
N ASN A 100 15.58 -8.47 2.88
CA ASN A 100 16.11 -9.22 1.74
C ASN A 100 17.64 -9.39 1.79
N ALA A 101 18.30 -9.17 2.93
CA ALA A 101 19.75 -9.25 3.05
C ALA A 101 20.33 -10.61 2.61
N ASN A 102 19.59 -11.71 2.81
CA ASN A 102 19.99 -13.05 2.39
C ASN A 102 20.07 -13.20 0.86
N LEU A 103 19.18 -12.54 0.12
CA LEU A 103 19.20 -12.54 -1.36
C LEU A 103 20.38 -11.73 -1.89
N ILE A 104 20.60 -10.55 -1.30
CA ILE A 104 21.69 -9.64 -1.69
C ILE A 104 23.06 -10.29 -1.47
N LYS A 105 23.23 -11.04 -0.37
CA LYS A 105 24.51 -11.68 -0.05
C LYS A 105 24.81 -12.93 -0.88
N LYS A 106 23.78 -13.61 -1.38
CA LYS A 106 23.92 -14.90 -2.09
C LYS A 106 23.89 -14.79 -3.62
N THR A 107 23.44 -13.66 -4.16
CA THR A 107 23.32 -13.45 -5.60
C THR A 107 23.78 -12.04 -5.96
N LEU A 108 24.27 -11.82 -7.19
CA LEU A 108 24.62 -10.48 -7.69
C LEU A 108 23.35 -9.66 -7.90
N PHE A 109 22.74 -9.23 -6.80
CA PHE A 109 21.42 -8.60 -6.77
C PHE A 109 21.55 -7.11 -6.56
N GLN A 110 20.86 -6.33 -7.38
CA GLN A 110 20.85 -4.88 -7.29
C GLN A 110 19.89 -4.44 -6.18
N SER A 111 20.40 -4.03 -5.02
CA SER A 111 19.55 -3.62 -3.89
C SER A 111 18.61 -2.44 -4.20
N GLN A 112 18.93 -1.65 -5.24
CA GLN A 112 18.13 -0.51 -5.71
C GLN A 112 16.71 -0.88 -6.18
N ILE A 113 16.47 -2.14 -6.57
CA ILE A 113 15.14 -2.56 -7.04
C ILE A 113 14.20 -2.96 -5.90
N LEU A 114 14.70 -3.21 -4.67
CA LEU A 114 13.88 -3.66 -3.53
C LEU A 114 12.84 -2.64 -3.08
N PRO A 115 13.13 -1.33 -2.98
CA PRO A 115 12.09 -0.33 -2.71
C PRO A 115 11.01 -0.33 -3.79
N VAL A 116 11.38 -0.55 -5.06
CA VAL A 116 10.41 -0.60 -6.17
C VAL A 116 9.55 -1.85 -6.09
N VAL A 117 10.13 -2.99 -5.72
CA VAL A 117 9.39 -4.22 -5.39
C VAL A 117 8.34 -3.91 -4.31
N LYS A 118 8.73 -3.20 -3.23
CA LYS A 118 7.80 -2.85 -2.16
C LYS A 118 6.67 -1.93 -2.63
N ILE A 119 6.98 -0.93 -3.45
CA ILE A 119 5.97 -0.04 -4.05
C ILE A 119 4.95 -0.87 -4.84
N VAL A 120 5.43 -1.77 -5.72
CA VAL A 120 4.55 -2.61 -6.54
C VAL A 120 3.71 -3.56 -5.67
N SER A 121 4.33 -4.20 -4.67
CA SER A 121 3.65 -5.08 -3.71
C SER A 121 2.54 -4.34 -2.95
N CYS A 122 2.83 -3.16 -2.40
CA CYS A 122 1.84 -2.34 -1.70
C CYS A 122 0.69 -1.91 -2.61
N LEU A 123 0.96 -1.52 -3.86
CA LEU A 123 -0.10 -1.18 -4.82
C LEU A 123 -1.00 -2.37 -5.12
N MET A 124 -0.43 -3.57 -5.26
CA MET A 124 -1.21 -4.80 -5.46
C MET A 124 -2.12 -5.08 -4.25
N THR A 125 -1.58 -5.01 -3.04
CA THR A 125 -2.34 -5.26 -1.80
C THR A 125 -3.43 -4.22 -1.56
N HIS A 126 -3.11 -2.94 -1.76
CA HIS A 126 -4.04 -1.83 -1.52
C HIS A 126 -5.06 -1.61 -2.64
N THR A 127 -5.00 -2.37 -3.74
CA THR A 127 -6.05 -2.34 -4.76
C THR A 127 -7.42 -2.70 -4.15
N VAL A 128 -7.45 -3.56 -3.11
CA VAL A 128 -8.70 -3.92 -2.42
C VAL A 128 -9.33 -2.73 -1.70
N PHE A 129 -8.54 -1.83 -1.11
CA PHE A 129 -9.07 -0.60 -0.50
C PHE A 129 -9.72 0.31 -1.52
N LEU A 130 -9.14 0.39 -2.72
CA LEU A 130 -9.70 1.17 -3.82
C LEU A 130 -11.08 0.62 -4.20
N PHE A 131 -11.24 -0.71 -4.26
CA PHE A 131 -12.56 -1.33 -4.47
C PHE A 131 -13.55 -1.06 -3.32
N ILE A 132 -13.10 -1.13 -2.06
CA ILE A 132 -13.95 -0.81 -0.90
C ILE A 132 -14.45 0.64 -0.98
N LEU A 133 -13.56 1.58 -1.30
CA LEU A 133 -13.90 2.99 -1.44
C LEU A 133 -14.93 3.22 -2.57
N VAL A 134 -14.70 2.63 -3.74
CA VAL A 134 -15.66 2.71 -4.86
C VAL A 134 -17.01 2.10 -4.49
N GLY A 135 -17.01 0.96 -3.80
CA GLY A 135 -18.23 0.32 -3.31
C GLY A 135 -19.04 1.20 -2.34
N LEU A 136 -18.35 1.90 -1.42
CA LEU A 136 -19.01 2.85 -0.50
C LEU A 136 -19.62 4.04 -1.23
N ILE A 137 -18.96 4.57 -2.26
CA ILE A 137 -19.48 5.68 -3.08
C ILE A 137 -20.77 5.24 -3.79
N VAL A 138 -20.73 4.08 -4.47
CA VAL A 138 -21.89 3.55 -5.22
C VAL A 138 -23.07 3.23 -4.29
N LEU A 139 -22.82 2.65 -3.11
CA LEU A 139 -23.88 2.32 -2.14
C LEU A 139 -24.58 3.57 -1.57
N GLN A 140 -23.89 4.70 -1.51
CA GLN A 140 -24.47 5.97 -1.06
C GLN A 140 -25.19 6.75 -2.18
N GLY A 141 -25.25 6.19 -3.39
CA GLY A 141 -25.93 6.81 -4.53
C GLY A 141 -25.20 8.04 -5.07
N MET A 142 -23.91 8.17 -4.78
CA MET A 142 -23.02 9.23 -5.26
C MET A 142 -22.24 8.80 -6.51
#